data_AF-A0A1T5G094-F1
#
_entry.id   AF-A0A1T5G094-F1
#
_cell.length_a   1.000
_cell.length_b   1.000
_cell.length_c   1.000
_cell.angle_alpha   90.00
_cell.angle_beta   90.00
_cell.angle_gamma   90.00
#
_symmetry.space_group_name_H-M   'P 1'
#
loop_
_entity.id
_entity.type
_entity.pdbx_description
1 polymer ?
#
loop_
_entity_poly.entity_id
_entity_poly.type
_entity_poly.pdbx_seq_one_letter_code
_entity_poly.pdbx_strand_id
1 'polypeptide(L)'
;MKNWTEYLELLAPVDEILKETPTPVDEQLRADLYRQISMNLSQAYFLLMSTDPRYPEFVPYLNSGFLLQPNPDAVYYVASLDGKGTCRVTGERGNAPVLGFATGNKMFGTDGLKMGKGFGNCRRRPRRNWSSGSGHSRCASSPRTPAGRRRTR
;
A
#
# COMPACT_ATOMS: atom_id res chain seq x y z
N MET A 1 9.26 -7.85 24.30
CA MET A 1 10.58 -7.96 23.66
C MET A 1 11.56 -7.26 24.56
N LYS A 2 12.56 -7.97 25.08
CA LYS A 2 13.47 -7.49 26.12
C LYS A 2 14.83 -7.05 25.56
N ASN A 3 15.22 -7.50 24.35
CA ASN A 3 16.45 -7.06 23.68
C ASN A 3 16.41 -7.26 22.15
N TRP A 4 17.46 -6.79 21.46
CA TRP A 4 17.61 -6.87 20.01
C TRP A 4 17.72 -8.31 19.47
N THR A 5 18.38 -9.21 20.20
CA THR A 5 18.52 -10.61 19.80
C THR A 5 17.16 -11.30 19.74
N GLU A 6 16.35 -11.16 20.78
CA GLU A 6 14.97 -11.69 20.80
C GLU A 6 14.12 -11.14 19.64
N TYR A 7 14.37 -9.91 19.19
CA TYR A 7 13.70 -9.33 18.04
C TYR A 7 14.13 -9.99 16.73
N LEU A 8 15.44 -10.22 16.53
CA LEU A 8 15.96 -10.91 15.35
C LEU A 8 15.48 -12.36 15.26
N GLU A 9 15.32 -13.04 16.39
CA GLU A 9 14.78 -14.40 16.45
C GLU A 9 13.35 -14.51 15.90
N LEU A 10 12.57 -13.42 15.89
CA LEU A 10 11.24 -13.40 15.27
C LEU A 10 11.30 -13.57 13.74
N LEU A 11 12.46 -13.34 13.12
CA LEU A 11 12.65 -13.53 11.68
C LEU A 11 13.03 -14.97 11.33
N ALA A 12 13.52 -15.77 12.29
CA ALA A 12 13.99 -17.14 12.07
C ALA A 12 12.97 -18.09 11.40
N PRO A 13 11.65 -17.99 11.66
CA PRO A 13 10.66 -18.84 10.99
C PRO A 13 10.62 -18.70 9.46
N VAL A 14 11.31 -17.71 8.88
CA VAL A 14 11.47 -17.60 7.41
C VAL A 14 12.15 -18.81 6.79
N ASP A 15 12.98 -19.54 7.55
CA ASP A 15 13.63 -20.77 7.08
C ASP A 15 12.62 -21.87 6.73
N GLU A 16 11.46 -21.89 7.37
CA GLU A 16 10.38 -22.82 7.00
C GLU A 16 9.84 -22.53 5.60
N ILE A 17 9.77 -21.25 5.21
CA ILE A 17 9.36 -20.86 3.85
C ILE A 17 10.39 -21.32 2.82
N LEU A 18 11.68 -21.31 3.17
CA LEU A 18 12.74 -21.77 2.28
C LEU A 18 12.72 -23.29 2.05
N LYS A 19 12.12 -24.08 2.94
CA LYS A 19 11.96 -25.53 2.75
C LYS A 19 10.90 -25.87 1.70
N GLU A 20 9.98 -24.94 1.40
CA GLU A 20 8.92 -25.11 0.40
C GLU A 20 9.43 -24.92 -1.06
N THR A 21 10.73 -24.63 -1.25
CA THR A 21 11.28 -24.48 -2.60
C THR A 21 11.37 -25.82 -3.34
N PRO A 22 11.16 -25.85 -4.67
CA PRO A 22 11.27 -27.07 -5.46
C PRO A 22 12.63 -27.78 -5.33
N THR A 23 12.63 -29.11 -5.34
CA THR A 23 13.84 -29.94 -5.47
C THR A 23 14.09 -30.33 -6.94
N PRO A 24 15.34 -30.31 -7.45
CA PRO A 24 16.60 -30.12 -6.73
C PRO A 24 16.83 -28.66 -6.34
N VAL A 25 17.62 -28.47 -5.29
CA VAL A 25 17.86 -27.15 -4.71
C VAL A 25 18.72 -26.31 -5.64
N ASP A 26 18.11 -25.30 -6.25
CA ASP A 26 18.78 -24.29 -7.07
C ASP A 26 19.37 -23.20 -6.17
N GLU A 27 20.70 -23.05 -6.20
CA GLU A 27 21.42 -22.05 -5.40
C GLU A 27 21.04 -20.62 -5.80
N GLN A 28 20.76 -20.39 -7.09
CA GLN A 28 20.35 -19.09 -7.58
C GLN A 28 18.95 -18.73 -7.07
N LEU A 29 18.01 -19.68 -7.13
CA LEU A 29 16.67 -19.51 -6.56
C LEU A 29 16.73 -19.21 -5.06
N ARG A 30 17.59 -19.90 -4.32
CA ARG A 30 17.79 -19.65 -2.88
C ARG A 30 18.31 -18.23 -2.63
N ALA A 31 19.30 -17.79 -3.40
CA ALA A 31 19.82 -16.42 -3.32
C ALA A 31 18.74 -15.38 -3.64
N ASP A 32 17.90 -15.64 -4.65
CA ASP A 32 16.78 -14.77 -5.01
C ASP A 32 15.71 -14.69 -3.91
N LEU A 33 15.47 -15.76 -3.18
CA LEU A 33 14.58 -15.76 -2.02
C LEU A 33 15.14 -14.95 -0.85
N TYR A 34 16.43 -15.10 -0.52
CA TYR A 34 17.06 -14.24 0.49
C TYR A 34 16.99 -12.75 0.12
N ARG A 35 17.19 -12.45 -1.17
CA ARG A 35 16.99 -11.11 -1.70
C ARG A 35 15.55 -10.65 -1.55
N GLN A 36 14.56 -11.49 -1.83
CA GLN A 36 13.14 -11.18 -1.63
C GLN A 36 12.79 -10.91 -0.16
N ILE A 37 13.31 -11.70 0.77
CA ILE A 37 13.12 -11.50 2.22
C ILE A 37 13.67 -10.14 2.65
N SER A 38 14.86 -9.77 2.16
CA SER A 38 15.49 -8.48 2.45
C SER A 38 14.67 -7.29 1.92
N MET A 39 14.12 -7.42 0.70
CA MET A 39 13.22 -6.42 0.13
C MET A 39 11.91 -6.30 0.94
N ASN A 40 11.35 -7.42 1.37
CA ASN A 40 10.12 -7.44 2.19
C ASN A 40 10.34 -6.75 3.54
N LEU A 41 11.46 -7.00 4.22
CA LEU A 41 11.81 -6.34 5.47
C LEU A 41 11.98 -4.83 5.29
N SER A 42 12.62 -4.42 4.19
CA SER A 42 12.79 -3.01 3.84
C SER A 42 11.45 -2.32 3.55
N GLN A 43 10.55 -2.98 2.82
CA GLN A 43 9.20 -2.46 2.55
C GLN A 43 8.37 -2.40 3.85
N ALA A 44 8.53 -3.37 4.76
CA ALA A 44 7.80 -3.41 6.03
C ALA A 44 8.11 -2.20 6.93
N TYR A 45 9.33 -1.68 6.90
CA TYR A 45 9.67 -0.44 7.61
C TYR A 45 8.74 0.70 7.22
N PHE A 46 8.57 0.93 5.91
CA PHE A 46 7.68 1.97 5.40
C PHE A 46 6.22 1.72 5.77
N LEU A 47 5.78 0.46 5.79
CA LEU A 47 4.38 0.13 6.01
C LEU A 47 3.97 0.16 7.48
N LEU A 48 4.87 -0.25 8.38
CA LEU A 48 4.54 -0.55 9.77
C LEU A 48 5.25 0.36 10.77
N MET A 49 6.47 0.80 10.47
CA MET A 49 7.31 1.50 11.45
C MET A 49 7.34 3.01 11.21
N SER A 50 7.31 3.44 9.96
CA SER A 50 7.37 4.86 9.61
C SER A 50 5.99 5.51 9.42
N THR A 51 4.90 4.92 9.91
CA THR A 51 3.55 5.46 9.72
C THR A 51 2.81 5.68 11.04
N ASP A 52 2.16 6.83 11.17
CA ASP A 52 1.17 7.11 12.22
C ASP A 52 -0.20 7.31 11.56
N PRO A 53 -1.20 6.43 11.81
CA PRO A 53 -2.53 6.56 11.20
C PRO A 53 -3.27 7.87 11.52
N ARG A 54 -2.87 8.59 12.57
CA ARG A 54 -3.42 9.91 12.95
C ARG A 54 -2.83 11.05 12.13
N TYR A 55 -1.62 10.84 11.59
CA TYR A 55 -0.90 11.78 10.75
C TYR A 55 -0.50 11.06 9.44
N PRO A 56 -1.49 10.73 8.59
CA PRO A 56 -1.28 9.86 7.46
C PRO A 56 -0.40 10.52 6.40
N GLU A 57 0.62 9.80 5.96
CA GLU A 57 1.51 10.18 4.86
C GLU A 57 1.57 9.08 3.81
N PHE A 58 1.73 9.49 2.54
CA PHE A 58 1.95 8.54 1.46
C PHE A 58 3.40 8.08 1.47
N VAL A 59 3.61 6.80 1.73
CA VAL A 59 4.92 6.15 1.60
C VAL A 59 4.98 5.34 0.30
N PRO A 60 6.17 5.22 -0.32
CA PRO A 60 6.35 4.38 -1.50
C PRO A 60 5.97 2.93 -1.18
N TYR A 61 5.13 2.36 -2.03
CA TYR A 61 4.76 0.96 -1.99
C TYR A 61 5.11 0.33 -3.33
N LEU A 62 5.60 -0.89 -3.32
CA LEU A 62 5.90 -1.64 -4.55
C LEU A 62 6.72 -0.82 -5.57
N ASN A 63 7.72 -0.10 -5.07
CA ASN A 63 8.44 0.92 -5.83
C ASN A 63 9.64 0.33 -6.61
N SER A 64 10.20 1.13 -7.52
CA SER A 64 11.29 0.72 -8.42
C SER A 64 12.64 0.45 -7.73
N GLY A 65 12.78 0.78 -6.44
CA GLY A 65 13.92 0.37 -5.63
C GLY A 65 13.92 -1.13 -5.29
N PHE A 66 12.80 -1.81 -5.50
CA PHE A 66 12.65 -3.25 -5.30
C PHE A 66 12.41 -3.97 -6.63
N LEU A 67 12.86 -5.23 -6.70
CA LEU A 67 12.61 -6.11 -7.83
C LEU A 67 11.28 -6.85 -7.64
N LEU A 68 10.80 -7.51 -8.71
CA LEU A 68 9.58 -8.35 -8.70
C LEU A 68 8.28 -7.60 -8.31
N GLN A 69 8.17 -6.35 -8.73
CA GLN A 69 6.95 -5.56 -8.55
C GLN A 69 5.88 -6.00 -9.57
N PRO A 70 4.59 -6.05 -9.18
CA PRO A 70 3.55 -6.64 -10.00
C PRO A 70 3.27 -5.85 -11.28
N ASN A 71 3.64 -4.57 -11.33
CA ASN A 71 3.45 -3.70 -12.49
C ASN A 71 4.56 -2.65 -12.59
N PRO A 72 5.45 -2.73 -13.59
CA PRO A 72 6.55 -1.77 -13.76
C PRO A 72 6.08 -0.39 -14.26
N ASP A 73 4.89 -0.29 -14.84
CA ASP A 73 4.36 0.97 -15.40
C ASP A 73 3.58 1.81 -14.39
N ALA A 74 3.50 1.35 -13.13
CA ALA A 74 2.74 2.02 -12.09
C ALA A 74 3.64 2.41 -10.91
N VAL A 75 3.29 3.55 -10.31
CA VAL A 75 3.85 3.96 -9.02
C VAL A 75 2.75 3.78 -7.97
N TYR A 76 3.05 3.02 -6.93
CA TYR A 76 2.12 2.81 -5.83
C TYR A 76 2.56 3.59 -4.60
N TYR A 77 1.58 4.16 -3.93
CA TYR A 77 1.73 4.77 -2.63
C TYR A 77 0.65 4.23 -1.71
N VAL A 78 0.98 4.13 -0.44
CA VAL A 78 0.04 3.72 0.60
C VAL A 78 0.14 4.68 1.78
N ALA A 79 -0.98 4.90 2.44
CA ALA A 79 -1.05 5.67 3.67
C ALA A 79 -1.90 4.90 4.67
N SER A 80 -1.37 4.71 5.88
CA SER A 80 -2.11 4.14 7.00
C SER A 80 -3.13 5.19 7.48
N LEU A 81 -4.40 4.79 7.66
CA LEU A 81 -5.48 5.71 8.05
C LEU A 81 -6.16 5.25 9.34
N ASP A 82 -6.43 6.19 10.26
CA ASP A 82 -7.41 5.94 11.34
C ASP A 82 -8.83 5.98 10.77
N GLY A 83 -9.52 4.85 10.81
CA GLY A 83 -10.90 4.70 10.34
C GLY A 83 -11.95 5.50 11.11
N LYS A 84 -11.60 6.15 12.23
CA LYS A 84 -12.49 7.06 12.96
C LYS A 84 -12.51 8.48 12.38
N GLY A 85 -11.47 8.86 11.65
CA GLY A 85 -11.27 10.20 11.12
C GLY A 85 -11.88 10.41 9.72
N THR A 86 -11.75 11.65 9.23
CA THR A 86 -11.98 11.98 7.82
C THR A 86 -10.69 12.54 7.24
N CYS A 87 -10.21 11.93 6.17
CA CYS A 87 -8.99 12.36 5.49
C CYS A 87 -9.32 13.05 4.17
N ARG A 88 -8.50 14.02 3.77
CA ARG A 88 -8.63 14.71 2.50
C ARG A 88 -7.34 14.55 1.70
N VAL A 89 -7.46 14.01 0.49
CA VAL A 89 -6.34 13.98 -0.46
C VAL A 89 -6.42 15.22 -1.35
N THR A 90 -5.33 16.00 -1.38
CA THR A 90 -5.15 17.17 -2.24
C THR A 90 -3.79 17.15 -2.90
N GLY A 91 -3.69 17.76 -4.07
CA GLY A 91 -2.44 17.91 -4.81
C GLY A 91 -2.73 18.17 -6.28
N GLU A 92 -1.68 18.11 -7.08
CA GLU A 92 -1.76 18.24 -8.53
C GLU A 92 -2.07 16.89 -9.18
N ARG A 93 -2.95 16.88 -10.18
CA ARG A 93 -3.30 15.64 -10.89
C ARG A 93 -2.13 15.07 -11.69
N GLY A 94 -1.19 15.92 -12.11
CA GLY A 94 -0.15 15.56 -13.07
C GLY A 94 -0.72 15.06 -14.40
N ASN A 95 0.08 14.32 -15.15
CA ASN A 95 -0.22 13.85 -16.51
C ASN A 95 -0.40 12.33 -16.63
N ALA A 96 -0.29 11.56 -15.54
CA ALA A 96 -0.45 10.10 -15.59
C ALA A 96 -1.80 9.71 -16.22
N PRO A 97 -1.86 8.80 -17.21
CA PRO A 97 -3.08 8.51 -17.95
C PRO A 97 -4.17 7.87 -17.09
N VAL A 98 -3.79 7.13 -16.05
CA VAL A 98 -4.70 6.48 -15.10
C VAL A 98 -4.30 6.84 -13.68
N LEU A 99 -5.28 7.18 -12.85
CA LEU A 99 -5.10 7.35 -11.41
C LEU A 99 -6.24 6.63 -10.69
N GLY A 100 -5.88 5.90 -9.63
CA GLY A 100 -6.81 5.16 -8.79
C GLY A 100 -6.49 5.33 -7.32
N PHE A 101 -7.53 5.50 -6.49
CA PHE A 101 -7.44 5.35 -5.04
C PHE A 101 -8.21 4.12 -4.64
N ALA A 102 -7.57 3.22 -3.89
CA ALA A 102 -8.23 2.07 -3.28
C ALA A 102 -8.21 2.26 -1.77
N THR A 103 -9.30 1.91 -1.11
CA THR A 103 -9.38 1.91 0.36
C THR A 103 -9.82 0.54 0.85
N GLY A 104 -9.31 0.13 2.00
CA GLY A 104 -9.63 -1.14 2.63
C GLY A 104 -9.08 -1.18 4.04
N ASN A 105 -9.45 -2.19 4.81
CA ASN A 105 -8.77 -2.52 6.06
C ASN A 105 -7.84 -3.72 5.86
N LYS A 106 -6.78 -3.79 6.66
CA LYS A 106 -5.84 -4.93 6.76
C LYS A 106 -5.21 -5.33 5.41
N MET A 107 -4.12 -4.66 5.06
CA MET A 107 -3.30 -5.03 3.91
C MET A 107 -2.53 -6.33 4.21
N PHE A 108 -2.21 -7.10 3.17
CA PHE A 108 -1.41 -8.32 3.31
C PHE A 108 -0.12 -8.05 4.10
N GLY A 109 0.18 -8.89 5.08
CA GLY A 109 1.39 -8.77 5.91
C GLY A 109 1.34 -7.65 6.97
N THR A 110 0.24 -6.91 7.11
CA THR A 110 0.12 -5.83 8.13
C THR A 110 -0.73 -6.21 9.34
N ASP A 111 -1.60 -7.22 9.22
CA ASP A 111 -2.44 -7.72 10.30
C ASP A 111 -2.78 -9.20 10.06
N GLY A 112 -1.74 -10.04 10.13
CA GLY A 112 -1.80 -11.47 9.84
C GLY A 112 -1.98 -11.82 8.36
N LEU A 113 -2.36 -13.07 8.08
CA LEU A 113 -2.55 -13.60 6.72
C LEU A 113 -3.92 -13.27 6.10
N LYS A 114 -4.88 -12.80 6.91
CA LYS A 114 -6.25 -12.56 6.47
C LYS A 114 -6.40 -11.12 5.97
N MET A 115 -6.57 -10.97 4.66
CA MET A 115 -6.95 -9.68 4.08
C MET A 115 -8.27 -9.17 4.64
N GLY A 116 -8.34 -7.86 4.87
CA GLY A 116 -9.58 -7.20 5.21
C GLY A 116 -10.43 -6.87 3.98
N LYS A 117 -11.58 -6.28 4.26
CA LYS A 117 -12.55 -5.82 3.28
C LYS A 117 -12.06 -4.56 2.57
N GLY A 118 -12.09 -4.58 1.25
CA GLY A 118 -12.01 -3.36 0.43
C GLY A 118 -13.29 -2.54 0.53
N PHE A 119 -13.15 -1.22 0.68
CA PHE A 119 -14.26 -0.26 0.77
C PHE A 119 -14.57 0.45 -0.55
N GLY A 120 -13.81 0.16 -1.62
CA GLY A 120 -14.06 0.63 -2.97
C GLY A 120 -12.86 1.31 -3.61
N ASN A 121 -12.94 1.47 -4.93
CA ASN A 121 -11.90 2.08 -5.75
C ASN A 121 -12.45 3.31 -6.48
N CYS A 122 -11.83 4.48 -6.26
CA CYS A 122 -12.03 5.66 -7.09
C CYS A 122 -11.03 5.64 -8.24
N ARG A 123 -11.45 5.14 -9.41
CA ARG A 123 -10.65 5.19 -10.64
C ARG A 123 -11.11 6.33 -11.53
N ARG A 124 -10.21 7.23 -11.93
CA ARG A 124 -10.49 8.26 -12.94
C ARG A 124 -9.78 7.91 -14.24
N ARG A 125 -10.56 7.75 -15.32
CA ARG A 125 -10.06 7.64 -16.70
C ARG A 125 -9.95 9.05 -17.32
N PRO A 126 -9.10 9.26 -18.34
CA PRO A 126 -9.08 10.54 -19.04
C PRO A 126 -10.41 10.72 -19.79
N ARG A 127 -11.12 11.83 -19.53
CA ARG A 127 -12.14 12.33 -20.45
C ARG A 127 -11.44 13.29 -21.42
N ARG A 128 -11.56 13.02 -22.73
CA ARG A 128 -11.33 14.04 -23.76
C ARG A 128 -12.17 15.27 -23.39
N ASN A 129 -11.55 16.45 -23.40
CA ASN A 129 -12.10 17.78 -23.11
C ASN A 129 -12.34 18.09 -21.63
N TRP A 130 -11.36 18.73 -21.00
CA TRP A 130 -11.60 19.57 -19.82
C TRP A 130 -11.05 20.96 -20.08
N SER A 131 -11.96 21.95 -20.14
CA SER A 131 -11.64 23.37 -20.12
C SER A 131 -11.15 23.78 -18.73
N SER A 132 -10.25 24.76 -18.73
CA SER A 132 -9.53 25.33 -17.60
C SER A 132 -10.45 25.77 -16.47
N GLY A 133 -10.21 25.21 -15.28
CA GLY A 133 -10.91 25.58 -14.05
C GLY A 133 -10.27 24.95 -12.82
N SER A 134 -9.04 25.37 -12.48
CA SER A 134 -8.23 24.97 -11.31
C SER A 134 -7.97 23.47 -11.20
N GLY A 135 -6.75 23.01 -11.53
CA GLY A 135 -6.33 21.60 -11.57
C GLY A 135 -6.35 20.79 -10.25
N HIS A 136 -7.19 21.15 -9.30
CA HIS A 136 -7.31 20.49 -7.99
C HIS A 136 -8.25 19.28 -8.07
N SER A 137 -7.70 18.10 -7.82
CA SER A 137 -8.49 16.88 -7.65
C SER A 137 -8.90 16.70 -6.19
N ARG A 138 -10.17 16.40 -5.92
CA ARG A 138 -10.66 16.02 -4.59
C ARG A 138 -11.20 14.60 -4.62
N CYS A 139 -10.66 13.74 -3.78
CA CYS A 139 -11.27 12.47 -3.39
C CYS A 139 -11.42 12.49 -1.86
N ALA A 140 -12.62 12.22 -1.37
CA ALA A 140 -12.90 12.12 0.06
C ALA A 140 -13.23 10.65 0.36
N SER A 141 -12.51 10.06 1.31
CA SER A 141 -12.83 8.76 1.89
C SER A 141 -13.40 9.00 3.29
N SER A 142 -14.63 8.53 3.50
CA SER A 142 -15.26 8.48 4.82
C SER A 142 -15.95 7.11 4.93
N PRO A 143 -15.75 6.36 6.03
CA PRO A 143 -16.49 5.12 6.27
C PRO A 143 -17.98 5.37 6.55
N ARG A 144 -18.40 6.63 6.75
CA ARG A 144 -19.80 7.04 6.78
C ARG A 144 -20.17 7.68 5.45
N THR A 145 -21.23 7.19 4.81
CA THR A 145 -21.87 7.84 3.66
C THR A 145 -22.12 9.32 4.00
N PRO A 146 -21.70 10.28 3.16
CA PRO A 146 -22.03 11.68 3.40
C PRO A 146 -23.55 11.79 3.47
N ALA A 147 -24.09 12.30 4.59
CA ALA A 147 -25.51 12.56 4.72
C ALA A 147 -25.98 13.38 3.52
N GLY A 148 -26.93 12.83 2.78
CA GLY A 148 -27.35 13.36 1.49
C GLY A 148 -27.69 14.85 1.60
N ARG A 149 -27.11 15.66 0.70
CA ARG A 149 -27.65 16.99 0.43
C ARG A 149 -29.08 16.80 -0.06
N ARG A 150 -30.06 17.02 0.82
CA ARG A 150 -31.45 17.25 0.40
C ARG A 150 -31.42 18.39 -0.61
N ARG A 151 -31.74 18.10 -1.86
CA ARG A 151 -32.16 19.12 -2.82
C ARG A 151 -33.49 19.65 -2.31
N THR A 152 -33.48 20.86 -1.76
CA THR A 152 -34.70 21.67 -1.71
C THR A 152 -35.13 21.95 -3.14
N ARG A 153 -36.42 21.70 -3.41
CA ARG A 153 -37.09 22.01 -4.67
C ARG A 153 -37.01 23.49 -5.00
#